data_AF-A0A8H5B2M3-F1
#
_entry.id   AF-A0A8H5B2M3-F1
#
_cell.length_a   1.000
_cell.length_b   1.000
_cell.length_c   1.000
_cell.angle_alpha   90.00
_cell.angle_beta   90.00
_cell.angle_gamma   90.00
#
_symmetry.space_group_name_H-M   'P 1'
#
loop_
_entity.id
_entity.type
_entity.pdbx_description
1 polymer ?
#
loop_
_entity_poly.entity_id
_entity_poly.type
_entity_poly.pdbx_seq_one_letter_code
_entity_poly.pdbx_strand_id
1 'polypeptide(L)'
;MNSRPHKQSMSELKLRRLVEHNQRLREDLARPRVKVSEASASLIRYCKQTKDHLPSPHSAAFAFVPTTPFFPSTNQHTLESP
;
A
#
# COMPACT_ATOMS: atom_id res chain seq x y z
N MET A 1 -25.61 43.53 33.77
CA MET A 1 -25.79 43.09 32.37
C MET A 1 -25.54 41.59 32.35
N ASN A 2 -26.58 40.76 32.53
CA ASN A 2 -26.37 39.33 32.77
C ASN A 2 -26.15 38.61 31.43
N SER A 3 -24.88 38.44 31.06
CA SER A 3 -24.44 37.58 29.96
C SER A 3 -24.69 36.11 30.34
N ARG A 4 -25.92 35.63 30.12
CA ARG A 4 -26.23 34.20 30.18
C ARG A 4 -25.40 33.50 29.10
N PRO A 5 -24.60 32.46 29.41
CA PRO A 5 -23.94 31.67 28.39
C PRO A 5 -25.04 31.04 27.53
N HIS A 6 -25.13 31.48 26.29
CA HIS A 6 -26.11 30.96 25.34
C HIS A 6 -25.77 29.48 25.15
N LYS A 7 -26.55 28.61 25.80
CA LYS A 7 -26.52 27.16 25.52
C LYS A 7 -26.74 27.04 24.02
N GLN A 8 -25.68 26.69 23.28
CA GLN A 8 -25.77 26.48 21.85
C GLN A 8 -26.97 25.58 21.59
N SER A 9 -27.95 26.11 20.88
CA SER A 9 -29.10 25.33 20.45
C SER A 9 -28.58 24.11 19.68
N MET A 10 -29.18 22.94 19.90
CA MET A 10 -28.89 21.74 19.12
C MET A 10 -28.97 21.99 17.60
N SER A 11 -29.76 22.97 17.16
CA SER A 11 -29.81 23.40 15.75
C SER A 11 -28.50 24.04 15.28
N GLU A 12 -27.87 24.89 16.08
CA GLU A 12 -26.62 25.56 15.74
C GLU A 12 -25.45 24.56 15.71
N LEU A 13 -25.42 23.62 16.66
CA LEU A 13 -24.41 22.56 16.69
C LEU A 13 -24.53 21.63 15.47
N LYS A 14 -25.76 21.25 15.09
CA LYS A 14 -26.02 20.45 13.88
C LYS A 14 -25.62 21.20 12.62
N LEU A 15 -25.92 22.50 12.53
CA LEU A 15 -25.54 23.34 11.41
C LEU A 15 -24.01 23.39 11.25
N ARG A 16 -23.26 23.62 12.33
CA ARG A 16 -21.79 23.61 12.32
C ARG A 16 -21.23 22.30 11.79
N ARG A 17 -21.72 21.15 12.28
CA ARG A 17 -21.31 19.82 11.79
C ARG A 17 -21.59 19.63 10.30
N LEU A 18 -22.75 20.09 9.81
CA LEU A 18 -23.09 20.00 8.39
C LEU A 18 -22.16 20.85 7.53
N VAL A 19 -21.83 22.06 7.96
CA VAL A 19 -20.91 22.95 7.25
C VAL A 19 -19.51 22.33 7.19
N GLU A 20 -19.00 21.83 8.31
CA GLU A 20 -17.71 21.12 8.35
C GLU A 20 -17.69 19.89 7.45
N HIS A 21 -18.76 19.09 7.45
CA HIS A 21 -18.87 17.92 6.58
C HIS A 21 -18.92 18.31 5.11
N ASN A 22 -19.70 19.35 4.76
CA ASN A 22 -19.79 19.87 3.42
C ASN A 22 -18.42 20.38 2.91
N GLN A 23 -17.67 21.03 3.78
CA GLN A 23 -16.31 21.47 3.48
C GLN A 23 -15.39 20.30 3.13
N ARG A 24 -15.38 19.23 3.95
CA ARG A 24 -14.60 18.00 3.67
C ARG A 24 -15.00 17.36 2.34
N LEU A 25 -16.29 17.27 2.06
CA LEU A 25 -16.78 16.72 0.79
C LEU A 25 -16.34 17.56 -0.42
N ARG A 26 -16.32 18.90 -0.28
CA ARG A 26 -15.82 19.79 -1.35
C ARG A 26 -14.33 19.60 -1.58
N GLU A 27 -13.54 19.44 -0.53
CA GLU A 27 -12.10 19.15 -0.61
C GLU A 27 -11.84 17.80 -1.29
N ASP A 28 -12.59 16.76 -0.91
CA ASP A 28 -12.48 15.42 -1.52
C ASP A 28 -12.90 15.42 -3.00
N LEU A 29 -13.91 16.23 -3.35
CA LEU A 29 -14.35 16.40 -4.74
C LEU A 29 -13.29 17.12 -5.58
N ALA A 30 -12.63 18.14 -5.01
CA ALA A 30 -11.58 18.89 -5.68
C ALA A 30 -10.26 18.12 -5.82
N ARG A 31 -10.09 16.98 -5.13
CA ARG A 31 -8.86 16.19 -5.19
C ARG A 31 -8.63 15.64 -6.61
N PRO A 32 -7.47 15.91 -7.24
CA PRO A 32 -7.19 15.44 -8.59
C PRO A 32 -7.14 13.91 -8.64
N ARG A 33 -7.79 13.32 -9.65
CA ARG A 33 -7.82 11.87 -9.88
C ARG A 33 -7.04 11.54 -11.15
N VAL A 34 -6.24 10.49 -11.10
CA VAL A 34 -5.57 9.90 -12.28
C VAL A 34 -6.48 8.86 -12.93
N LYS A 35 -6.27 8.61 -14.22
CA LYS A 35 -6.99 7.52 -14.91
C LYS A 35 -6.50 6.17 -14.38
N VAL A 36 -7.43 5.22 -14.24
CA VAL A 36 -7.08 3.87 -13.77
C VAL A 36 -6.04 3.22 -14.69
N SER A 37 -6.16 3.40 -16.01
CA SER A 37 -5.19 2.88 -16.98
C SER A 37 -3.77 3.40 -16.72
N GLU A 38 -3.63 4.67 -16.34
CA GLU A 38 -2.34 5.30 -16.02
C GLU A 38 -1.79 4.78 -14.70
N ALA A 39 -2.63 4.71 -13.66
CA ALA A 39 -2.26 4.15 -12.37
C ALA A 39 -1.79 2.68 -12.49
N SER A 40 -2.53 1.85 -13.23
CA SER A 40 -2.18 0.45 -13.48
C SER A 40 -0.87 0.32 -14.25
N ALA A 41 -0.64 1.14 -15.27
CA ALA A 41 0.62 1.13 -16.02
C ALA A 41 1.82 1.50 -15.14
N SER A 42 1.65 2.47 -14.23
CA SER A 42 2.67 2.86 -13.25
C SER A 42 3.01 1.70 -12.29
N LEU A 43 1.99 1.02 -11.75
CA LEU A 43 2.19 -0.14 -10.87
C LEU A 43 2.91 -1.28 -11.58
N ILE A 44 2.50 -1.62 -12.81
CA ILE A 44 3.17 -2.67 -13.60
C ILE A 44 4.64 -2.32 -13.82
N ARG A 45 4.95 -1.06 -14.14
CA ARG A 45 6.32 -0.59 -14.33
C ARG A 45 7.13 -0.75 -13.05
N TYR A 46 6.59 -0.32 -11.91
CA TYR A 46 7.23 -0.45 -10.61
C TYR A 46 7.57 -1.91 -10.28
N CYS A 47 6.59 -2.82 -10.42
CA CYS A 47 6.79 -4.25 -10.17
C CYS A 47 7.82 -4.90 -11.11
N LYS A 48 8.00 -4.37 -12.33
CA LYS A 48 8.97 -4.90 -13.30
C LYS A 48 10.39 -4.39 -13.07
N GLN A 49 10.54 -3.18 -12.54
CA GLN A 49 11.84 -2.52 -12.35
C GLN A 49 12.47 -2.83 -10.99
N THR A 50 11.63 -3.05 -9.97
CA THR A 50 12.08 -3.35 -8.63
C THR A 50 12.35 -4.85 -8.50
N LYS A 51 13.57 -5.22 -8.10
CA LYS A 51 13.93 -6.61 -7.85
C LYS A 51 13.38 -7.04 -6.49
N ASP A 52 12.46 -8.00 -6.50
CA ASP A 52 11.93 -8.62 -5.28
C ASP A 52 12.88 -9.71 -4.78
N HIS A 53 13.21 -9.68 -3.49
CA HIS A 53 14.05 -10.67 -2.81
C HIS A 53 13.25 -11.85 -2.25
N LEU A 54 11.91 -11.76 -2.27
CA LEU A 54 10.97 -12.82 -1.91
C LEU A 54 10.11 -13.23 -3.11
N PRO A 55 10.69 -13.54 -4.29
CA PRO A 55 9.88 -14.04 -5.40
C PRO A 55 9.23 -15.36 -5.00
N SER A 56 7.99 -15.57 -5.45
CA SER A 56 7.23 -16.78 -5.17
C SER A 56 8.09 -18.05 -5.37
N PRO A 57 8.14 -18.97 -4.39
CA PRO A 57 8.98 -20.16 -4.44
C PRO A 57 8.63 -21.12 -5.58
N HIS A 58 7.51 -20.92 -6.27
CA HIS A 58 7.09 -21.71 -7.43
C HIS A 58 7.51 -21.10 -8.78
N SER A 59 8.19 -19.94 -8.79
CA SER A 59 8.83 -19.45 -10.02
C SER A 59 10.14 -20.21 -10.24
N ALA A 60 10.10 -21.18 -11.16
CA ALA A 60 11.21 -22.09 -11.48
C ALA A 60 12.53 -21.39 -11.87
N ALA A 61 12.52 -20.08 -12.12
CA ALA A 61 13.69 -19.28 -12.46
C ALA A 61 14.59 -18.93 -11.25
N PHE A 62 14.12 -19.03 -10.01
CA PHE A 62 14.90 -18.60 -8.83
C PHE A 62 15.61 -19.73 -8.08
N ALA A 63 15.26 -20.98 -8.34
CA ALA A 63 15.86 -22.16 -7.70
C ALA A 63 17.33 -22.40 -8.11
N PHE A 64 17.84 -21.67 -9.11
CA PHE A 64 19.20 -21.81 -9.63
C PHE A 64 20.00 -20.50 -9.51
N VAL A 65 19.87 -19.78 -8.38
CA VAL A 65 20.74 -18.64 -8.09
C VAL A 65 21.59 -18.95 -6.86
N PRO A 66 22.93 -19.08 -7.00
CA PRO A 66 23.84 -19.48 -5.92
C PRO A 66 23.94 -18.43 -4.79
N THR A 67 23.39 -17.23 -4.98
CA THR A 67 23.33 -16.19 -3.95
C THR A 67 22.14 -16.33 -2.99
N THR A 68 21.29 -17.35 -3.17
CA THR A 68 20.20 -17.59 -2.21
C THR A 68 20.75 -18.30 -0.96
N PRO A 69 20.50 -17.78 0.26
CA PRO A 69 21.10 -18.32 1.49
C PRO A 69 20.60 -19.73 1.88
N PHE A 70 19.64 -20.28 1.13
CA PHE A 70 19.01 -21.58 1.38
C PHE A 70 19.37 -22.65 0.34
N PHE A 71 20.36 -22.39 -0.53
CA PHE A 71 20.80 -23.37 -1.52
C PHE A 71 21.34 -24.63 -0.82
N PRO A 72 20.77 -25.84 -1.07
CA PRO A 72 21.24 -27.06 -0.43
C PRO A 72 22.61 -27.43 -1.01
N SER A 73 23.68 -27.32 -0.22
CA SER A 73 24.97 -27.94 -0.55
C SER A 73 24.80 -29.45 -0.56
N THR A 74 24.74 -30.05 -1.75
CA THR A 74 24.85 -31.50 -1.92
C THR A 74 26.21 -31.95 -1.40
N ASN A 75 26.23 -32.64 -0.26
CA ASN A 75 27.42 -33.31 0.28
C ASN A 75 27.90 -34.37 -0.72
N GLN A 76 29.03 -34.13 -1.38
CA GLN A 76 29.72 -35.09 -2.25
C GLN A 76 30.61 -36.06 -1.45
N HIS A 77 30.03 -36.86 -0.55
CA HIS A 77 30.78 -37.94 0.12
C HIS A 77 30.09 -39.28 -0.09
N THR A 78 29.91 -39.67 -1.34
CA THR A 78 29.74 -41.07 -1.72
C THR A 78 30.29 -41.22 -3.14
N LEU A 79 31.14 -42.24 -3.34
CA LEU A 79 31.86 -42.60 -4.56
C LEU A 79 33.29 -42.04 -4.66
N GLU A 80 34.24 -42.77 -4.07
CA GLU A 80 35.39 -43.31 -4.80
C GLU A 80 35.73 -44.68 -4.19
N SER A 81 35.78 -45.69 -5.05
CA SER A 81 36.05 -47.12 -4.79
C SER A 81 37.55 -47.36 -4.50
N PRO A 82 38.06 -48.59 -4.27
CA PRO A 82 37.87 -49.80 -5.10
C PRO A 82 37.00 -50.89 -4.46
#